data_AF-A0A174MH76-F1
#
_entry.id   AF-A0A174MH76-F1
#
_cell.length_a   1.000
_cell.length_b   1.000
_cell.length_c   1.000
_cell.angle_alpha   90.00
_cell.angle_beta   90.00
_cell.angle_gamma   90.00
#
_symmetry.space_group_name_H-M   'P 1'
#
loop_
_entity.id
_entity.type
_entity.pdbx_description
1 polymer ?
#
loop_
_entity_poly.entity_id
_entity_poly.type
_entity_poly.pdbx_seq_one_letter_code
_entity_poly.pdbx_strand_id
1 'polypeptide(L)'
;MKLVKIRLTLTPSGRKVYLSAIRDCFDSSVVAWRAGESPDAALANSTLEDACALLAPGEGPVIHSDRGGHYRWPGWISICEGHGLTRSMSAKGCSPDNAAMEGFFGLLKREFWHGRDWAGWAPARFIEELGGWIGRYNTERRSDALGGRTPAEFRAALGRAA
;
A
#
# COMPACT_ATOMS: atom_id res chain seq x y z
N MET A 1 1.90 -15.45 -0.25
CA MET A 1 2.02 -14.03 0.17
C MET A 1 0.63 -13.46 0.41
N LYS A 2 0.46 -12.57 1.39
CA LYS A 2 -0.83 -11.93 1.69
C LYS A 2 -0.66 -10.43 1.55
N LEU A 3 -1.39 -9.87 0.60
CA LEU A 3 -1.33 -8.47 0.27
C LEU A 3 -2.55 -7.76 0.85
N VAL A 4 -2.38 -6.57 1.42
CA VAL A 4 -3.49 -5.76 1.90
C VAL A 4 -3.49 -4.43 1.18
N LYS A 5 -4.63 -4.09 0.58
CA LYS A 5 -4.79 -2.84 -0.15
C LYS A 5 -5.73 -1.88 0.58
N ILE A 6 -5.28 -0.64 0.80
CA ILE A 6 -6.14 0.41 1.37
C ILE A 6 -5.88 1.77 0.72
N ARG A 7 -6.90 2.64 0.78
CA ARG A 7 -6.89 4.03 0.36
C ARG A 7 -6.76 4.98 1.56
N LEU A 8 -5.81 5.91 1.52
CA LEU A 8 -5.72 7.04 2.45
C LEU A 8 -5.99 8.35 1.71
N THR A 9 -6.73 9.27 2.33
CA THR A 9 -6.90 10.64 1.82
C THR A 9 -6.07 11.59 2.68
N LEU A 10 -5.23 12.39 2.04
CA LEU A 10 -4.44 13.46 2.63
C LEU A 10 -4.83 14.78 1.96
N THR A 11 -4.75 15.90 2.66
CA THR A 11 -5.26 17.17 2.15
C THR A 11 -4.19 18.29 2.18
N PRO A 12 -3.05 18.14 1.49
CA PRO A 12 -2.04 19.19 1.44
C PRO A 12 -2.63 20.47 0.81
N SER A 13 -2.42 21.64 1.43
CA SER A 13 -2.95 22.92 0.92
C SER A 13 -4.45 22.93 0.60
N GLY A 14 -5.27 22.14 1.29
CA GLY A 14 -6.71 22.07 1.01
C GLY A 14 -7.09 21.23 -0.22
N ARG A 15 -6.12 20.62 -0.93
CA ARG A 15 -6.35 19.74 -2.08
C ARG A 15 -6.26 18.28 -1.67
N LYS A 16 -7.20 17.46 -2.14
CA LYS A 16 -7.22 16.02 -1.79
C LYS A 16 -6.21 15.25 -2.65
N VAL A 17 -5.38 14.47 -1.97
CA VAL A 17 -4.51 13.46 -2.56
C VAL A 17 -4.91 12.09 -1.99
N TYR A 18 -5.13 11.15 -2.88
CA TYR A 18 -5.53 9.78 -2.58
C TYR A 18 -4.35 8.86 -2.80
N LEU A 19 -3.89 8.20 -1.75
CA LEU A 19 -2.89 7.15 -1.80
C LEU A 19 -3.59 5.80 -1.90
N SER A 20 -3.27 5.01 -2.91
CA SER A 20 -3.59 3.59 -3.05
C SER A 20 -2.30 2.82 -2.83
N ALA A 21 -2.23 2.00 -1.78
CA ALA A 21 -1.03 1.23 -1.45
C ALA A 21 -1.39 -0.24 -1.21
N ILE A 22 -0.46 -1.13 -1.58
CA ILE A 22 -0.51 -2.57 -1.35
C ILE A 22 0.70 -2.92 -0.48
N ARG A 23 0.43 -3.54 0.66
CA ARG A 23 1.44 -3.94 1.65
C ARG A 23 1.46 -5.46 1.79
N ASP A 24 2.65 -6.04 1.90
CA ASP A 24 2.80 -7.45 2.29
C ASP A 24 2.64 -7.58 3.81
N CYS A 25 1.74 -8.45 4.25
CA CYS A 25 1.56 -8.78 5.66
C CYS A 25 2.76 -9.50 6.28
N PHE A 26 3.56 -10.18 5.46
CA PHE A 26 4.64 -11.04 5.94
C PHE A 26 5.87 -10.24 6.39
N ASP A 27 6.39 -9.36 5.53
CA ASP A 27 7.59 -8.57 5.80
C ASP A 27 7.31 -7.07 6.03
N SER A 28 6.03 -6.69 6.03
CA SER A 28 5.57 -5.32 6.23
C SER A 28 5.91 -4.33 5.12
N SER A 29 6.50 -4.76 4.00
CA SER A 29 6.85 -3.88 2.89
C SER A 29 5.63 -3.33 2.17
N VAL A 30 5.73 -2.09 1.69
CA VAL A 30 4.83 -1.56 0.66
C VAL A 30 5.34 -2.05 -0.69
N VAL A 31 4.66 -3.03 -1.28
CA VAL A 31 5.07 -3.66 -2.54
C VAL A 31 4.71 -2.82 -3.76
N ALA A 32 3.58 -2.10 -3.70
CA ALA A 32 3.16 -1.20 -4.76
C ALA A 32 2.34 -0.06 -4.17
N TRP A 33 2.45 1.12 -4.78
CA TRP A 33 1.62 2.26 -4.41
C TRP A 33 1.48 3.21 -5.59
N ARG A 34 0.34 3.92 -5.64
CA ARG A 34 0.14 5.09 -6.49
C ARG A 34 -0.62 6.16 -5.71
N ALA A 35 -0.41 7.41 -6.08
CA ALA A 35 -1.18 8.52 -5.55
C ALA A 35 -1.69 9.42 -6.66
N GLY A 36 -2.86 10.03 -6.44
CA GLY A 36 -3.48 10.94 -7.41
C GLY A 36 -4.51 11.84 -6.75
N GLU A 37 -5.04 12.80 -7.51
CA GLU A 37 -6.02 13.78 -7.00
C GLU A 37 -7.46 13.24 -7.01
N SER A 38 -7.68 12.05 -7.58
CA SER A 38 -9.00 11.43 -7.70
C SER A 38 -9.02 9.99 -7.16
N PRO A 39 -10.08 9.57 -6.44
CA PRO A 39 -10.24 8.23 -5.92
C PRO A 39 -10.88 7.28 -6.95
N ASP A 40 -10.41 7.28 -8.19
CA ASP A 40 -10.98 6.47 -9.27
C ASP A 40 -10.47 5.02 -9.28
N ALA A 41 -10.98 4.20 -10.20
CA ALA A 41 -10.49 2.84 -10.38
C ALA A 41 -9.23 2.73 -11.21
N ALA A 42 -8.85 3.75 -11.99
CA ALA A 42 -7.56 3.72 -12.68
C ALA A 42 -6.45 3.68 -11.62
N LEU A 43 -6.50 4.56 -10.62
CA LEU A 43 -5.60 4.56 -9.48
C LEU A 43 -5.57 3.18 -8.79
N ALA A 44 -6.76 2.60 -8.57
CA ALA A 44 -6.87 1.31 -7.91
C ALA A 44 -6.25 0.18 -8.73
N ASN A 45 -6.70 0.00 -9.97
CA ASN A 45 -6.29 -1.07 -10.89
C ASN A 45 -4.80 -1.00 -11.17
N SER A 46 -4.29 0.18 -11.49
CA SER A 46 -2.88 0.39 -11.73
C SER A 46 -1.98 0.03 -10.55
N THR A 47 -2.41 0.33 -9.31
CA THR A 47 -1.64 -0.10 -8.14
C THR A 47 -1.58 -1.64 -8.04
N LEU A 48 -2.65 -2.33 -8.43
CA LEU A 48 -2.68 -3.79 -8.40
C LEU A 48 -1.85 -4.40 -9.51
N GLU A 49 -1.91 -3.83 -10.72
CA GLU A 49 -1.05 -4.23 -11.84
C GLU A 49 0.42 -4.11 -11.46
N ASP A 50 0.83 -3.01 -10.80
CA ASP A 50 2.19 -2.84 -10.29
C ASP A 50 2.58 -3.94 -9.29
N ALA A 51 1.67 -4.29 -8.35
CA ALA A 51 1.94 -5.38 -7.42
C ALA A 51 2.01 -6.75 -8.12
N CYS A 52 1.15 -6.98 -9.11
CA CYS A 52 1.14 -8.20 -9.91
C CYS A 52 2.41 -8.36 -10.75
N ALA A 53 2.97 -7.27 -11.25
CA ALA A 53 4.21 -7.27 -12.04
C ALA A 53 5.44 -7.71 -11.23
N LEU A 54 5.37 -7.66 -9.90
CA LEU A 54 6.43 -8.11 -9.00
C LEU A 54 6.32 -9.59 -8.61
N LEU A 55 5.24 -10.26 -9.02
CA LEU A 55 5.03 -11.67 -8.68
C LEU A 55 5.93 -12.58 -9.50
N ALA A 56 6.56 -13.55 -8.84
CA ALA A 56 7.29 -14.59 -9.53
C ALA A 56 6.32 -15.53 -10.27
N PRO A 57 6.76 -16.20 -11.36
CA PRO A 57 5.94 -17.17 -12.07
C PRO A 57 5.37 -18.25 -11.13
N GLY A 58 4.04 -18.42 -11.15
CA GLY A 58 3.34 -19.39 -10.31
C GLY A 58 2.93 -18.88 -8.92
N GLU A 59 3.26 -17.64 -8.56
CA GLU A 59 2.74 -17.03 -7.33
C GLU A 59 1.28 -16.61 -7.49
N GLY A 60 0.42 -17.07 -6.58
CA GLY A 60 -0.99 -16.68 -6.47
C GLY A 60 -1.30 -16.15 -5.07
N PRO A 61 -0.86 -14.93 -4.70
CA PRO A 61 -1.10 -14.41 -3.37
C PRO A 61 -2.58 -14.14 -3.09
N VAL A 62 -2.90 -14.10 -1.80
CA VAL A 62 -4.21 -13.65 -1.33
C VAL A 62 -4.18 -12.13 -1.27
N ILE A 63 -5.02 -11.46 -2.05
CA ILE A 63 -5.23 -10.01 -1.96
C ILE A 63 -6.43 -9.74 -1.07
N HIS A 64 -6.19 -9.03 0.02
CA HIS A 64 -7.19 -8.60 0.97
C HIS A 64 -7.57 -7.15 0.71
N SER A 65 -8.86 -6.89 0.46
CA SER A 65 -9.40 -5.55 0.30
C SER A 65 -10.60 -5.31 1.21
N ASP A 66 -10.86 -4.04 1.51
CA ASP A 66 -12.14 -3.65 2.10
C ASP A 66 -13.31 -3.84 1.11
N ARG A 67 -14.55 -3.54 1.53
CA ARG A 67 -15.77 -3.67 0.72
C ARG A 67 -16.09 -2.46 -0.17
N GLY A 68 -15.13 -1.56 -0.39
CA GLY A 68 -15.27 -0.38 -1.22
C GLY A 68 -15.69 -0.73 -2.66
N GLY A 69 -16.53 0.14 -3.25
CA GLY A 69 -17.17 -0.13 -4.54
C GLY A 69 -16.19 -0.46 -5.67
N HIS A 70 -15.02 0.19 -5.70
CA HIS A 70 -14.01 -0.03 -6.73
C HIS A 70 -13.44 -1.46 -6.75
N TYR A 71 -13.42 -2.15 -5.61
CA TYR A 71 -12.90 -3.53 -5.49
C TYR A 71 -13.88 -4.59 -6.01
N ARG A 72 -15.07 -4.16 -6.42
CA ARG A 72 -16.09 -4.99 -7.08
C ARG A 72 -16.19 -4.69 -8.57
N TRP A 73 -15.41 -3.74 -9.10
CA TRP A 73 -15.52 -3.37 -10.50
C TRP A 73 -14.93 -4.47 -11.39
N PRO A 74 -15.48 -4.67 -12.61
CA PRO A 74 -15.02 -5.71 -13.52
C PRO A 74 -13.52 -5.69 -13.78
N GLY A 75 -12.91 -4.50 -13.92
CA GLY A 75 -11.47 -4.37 -14.13
C GLY A 75 -10.64 -4.94 -12.96
N TRP A 76 -11.03 -4.63 -11.73
CA TRP A 76 -10.36 -5.16 -10.54
C TRP A 76 -10.44 -6.69 -10.47
N ILE A 77 -11.62 -7.23 -10.77
CA ILE A 77 -11.89 -8.68 -10.77
C ILE A 77 -11.04 -9.35 -11.85
N SER A 78 -11.03 -8.79 -13.06
CA SER A 78 -10.29 -9.33 -14.20
C SER A 78 -8.77 -9.34 -13.96
N ILE A 79 -8.20 -8.31 -13.31
CA ILE A 79 -6.78 -8.31 -12.96
C ILE A 79 -6.50 -9.42 -11.94
N CYS A 80 -7.33 -9.55 -10.91
CA CYS A 80 -7.17 -10.61 -9.92
C CYS A 80 -7.21 -12.01 -10.57
N GLU A 81 -8.19 -12.28 -11.42
CA GLU A 81 -8.36 -13.56 -12.08
C GLU A 81 -7.25 -13.84 -13.09
N GLY A 82 -6.86 -12.83 -13.88
CA GLY A 82 -5.79 -12.96 -14.87
C GLY A 82 -4.40 -13.24 -14.26
N HIS A 83 -4.17 -12.80 -13.03
CA HIS A 83 -2.92 -13.04 -12.29
C HIS A 83 -3.03 -14.14 -11.23
N GLY A 84 -4.13 -14.90 -11.19
CA GLY A 84 -4.30 -16.00 -10.22
C GLY A 84 -4.39 -15.56 -8.76
N LEU A 85 -4.80 -14.32 -8.49
CA LEU A 85 -4.95 -13.80 -7.14
C LEU A 85 -6.22 -14.33 -6.47
N THR A 86 -6.06 -14.82 -5.24
CA THR A 86 -7.21 -15.16 -4.41
C THR A 86 -7.73 -13.92 -3.71
N ARG A 87 -8.94 -13.47 -4.05
CA ARG A 87 -9.57 -12.31 -3.42
C ARG A 87 -10.15 -12.68 -2.05
N SER A 88 -9.75 -11.94 -1.03
CA SER A 88 -10.33 -12.01 0.33
C SER A 88 -10.93 -10.66 0.68
N MET A 89 -12.16 -10.65 1.23
CA MET A 89 -12.84 -9.44 1.66
C MET A 89 -13.22 -9.56 3.14
N SER A 90 -12.84 -8.57 3.95
CA SER A 90 -13.21 -8.54 5.37
C SER A 90 -14.73 -8.42 5.58
N ALA A 91 -15.21 -9.01 6.68
CA ALA A 91 -16.43 -8.57 7.33
C ALA A 91 -16.18 -7.21 8.00
N LYS A 92 -17.20 -6.35 8.09
CA LYS A 92 -17.05 -4.98 8.64
C LYS A 92 -16.51 -5.08 10.09
N GLY A 93 -15.33 -4.52 10.36
CA GLY A 93 -14.82 -4.28 11.71
C GLY A 93 -13.94 -5.36 12.36
N CYS A 94 -13.57 -6.46 11.68
CA CYS A 94 -12.75 -7.52 12.32
C CYS A 94 -11.83 -8.24 11.31
N SER A 95 -10.62 -7.71 11.09
CA SER A 95 -9.50 -8.54 10.63
C SER A 95 -8.15 -7.99 11.09
N PRO A 96 -7.17 -8.86 11.42
CA PRO A 96 -5.79 -8.46 11.68
C PRO A 96 -5.16 -7.66 10.53
N ASP A 97 -5.65 -7.85 9.31
CA ASP A 97 -5.18 -7.16 8.11
C ASP A 97 -5.52 -5.67 8.15
N ASN A 98 -6.71 -5.33 8.63
CA ASN A 98 -7.11 -3.94 8.82
C ASN A 98 -6.24 -3.28 9.91
N ALA A 99 -5.92 -4.00 10.99
CA ALA A 99 -5.04 -3.49 12.05
C ALA A 99 -3.60 -3.25 11.57
N ALA A 100 -3.04 -4.15 10.75
CA ALA A 100 -1.71 -3.96 10.16
C ALA A 100 -1.63 -2.69 9.31
N MET A 101 -2.70 -2.38 8.59
CA MET A 101 -2.79 -1.18 7.77
C MET A 101 -3.10 0.09 8.56
N GLU A 102 -3.95 0.02 9.58
CA GLU A 102 -4.16 1.13 10.52
C GLU A 102 -2.85 1.54 11.18
N GLY A 103 -2.02 0.56 11.57
CA GLY A 103 -0.66 0.80 12.04
C GLY A 103 0.20 1.53 11.01
N PHE A 104 0.21 1.07 9.76
CA PHE A 104 0.94 1.74 8.68
C PHE A 104 0.49 3.19 8.47
N PHE A 105 -0.82 3.46 8.45
CA PHE A 105 -1.30 4.83 8.30
C PHE A 105 -1.05 5.70 9.52
N GLY A 106 -1.08 5.14 10.73
CA GLY A 106 -0.66 5.83 11.94
C GLY A 106 0.80 6.28 11.84
N LEU A 107 1.68 5.40 11.36
CA LEU A 107 3.09 5.70 11.11
C LEU A 107 3.28 6.78 10.05
N LEU A 108 2.64 6.62 8.89
CA LEU A 108 2.68 7.63 7.81
C LEU A 108 2.22 8.98 8.32
N LYS A 109 1.09 9.03 9.03
CA LYS A 109 0.59 10.29 9.57
C LYS A 109 1.57 10.90 10.57
N ARG A 110 2.12 10.10 11.47
CA ARG A 110 3.06 10.56 12.49
C ARG A 110 4.39 11.07 11.91
N GLU A 111 4.99 10.31 10.99
CA GLU A 111 6.37 10.54 10.53
C GLU A 111 6.44 11.43 9.29
N PHE A 112 5.40 11.42 8.45
CA PHE A 112 5.33 12.22 7.23
C PHE A 112 4.36 13.40 7.38
N TRP A 113 3.10 13.15 7.78
CA TRP A 113 2.04 14.17 7.71
C TRP A 113 2.10 15.24 8.82
N HIS A 114 2.24 14.80 10.07
CA HIS A 114 2.21 15.67 11.24
C HIS A 114 3.53 16.43 11.41
N GLY A 115 3.46 17.64 11.95
CA GLY A 115 4.64 18.48 12.20
C GLY A 115 5.21 19.18 10.96
N ARG A 116 4.51 19.14 9.82
CA ARG A 116 4.90 19.83 8.59
C ARG A 116 3.83 20.82 8.16
N ASP A 117 4.26 21.95 7.62
CA ASP A 117 3.38 22.89 6.93
C ASP A 117 3.28 22.49 5.45
N TRP A 118 2.05 22.25 5.02
CA TRP A 118 1.71 21.86 3.66
C TRP A 118 1.23 23.04 2.82
N ALA A 119 1.22 24.27 3.34
CA ALA A 119 0.79 25.46 2.62
C ALA A 119 1.66 25.70 1.37
N GLY A 120 1.00 25.99 0.24
CA GLY A 120 1.65 26.23 -1.06
C GLY A 120 2.17 24.98 -1.77
N TRP A 121 1.99 23.77 -1.21
CA TRP A 121 2.42 22.55 -1.87
C TRP A 121 1.47 22.15 -3.00
N ALA A 122 2.02 22.01 -4.20
CA ALA A 122 1.32 21.39 -5.31
C ALA A 122 1.14 19.87 -5.06
N PRO A 123 0.03 19.25 -5.50
CA PRO A 123 -0.21 17.82 -5.37
C PRO A 123 0.94 16.95 -5.91
N ALA A 124 1.53 17.32 -7.05
CA ALA A 124 2.65 16.60 -7.64
C ALA A 124 3.88 16.54 -6.70
N ARG A 125 4.27 17.69 -6.11
CA ARG A 125 5.36 17.76 -5.13
C ARG A 125 5.06 16.92 -3.89
N PHE A 126 3.83 16.97 -3.41
CA PHE A 126 3.42 16.16 -2.25
C PHE A 126 3.52 14.66 -2.54
N ILE A 127 3.09 14.23 -3.73
CA ILE A 127 3.15 12.83 -4.16
C ILE A 127 4.60 12.35 -4.28
N GLU A 128 5.50 13.17 -4.81
CA GLU A 128 6.94 12.87 -4.89
C GLU A 128 7.54 12.63 -3.50
N GLU A 129 7.30 13.55 -2.56
CA GLU A 129 7.79 13.46 -1.18
C GLU A 129 7.19 12.28 -0.40
N LEU A 130 5.91 11.99 -0.65
CA LEU A 130 5.24 10.80 -0.13
C LEU A 130 5.93 9.52 -0.65
N GLY A 131 6.29 9.48 -1.93
CA GLY A 131 7.02 8.38 -2.53
C GLY A 131 8.41 8.20 -1.93
N GLY A 132 9.14 9.30 -1.71
CA GLY A 132 10.41 9.27 -1.00
C GLY A 132 10.27 8.73 0.42
N TRP A 133 9.22 9.09 1.14
CA TRP A 133 8.94 8.54 2.47
C TRP A 133 8.62 7.03 2.42
N ILE A 134 7.80 6.56 1.46
CA ILE A 134 7.49 5.13 1.30
C ILE A 134 8.76 4.33 0.96
N GLY A 135 9.66 4.89 0.12
CA GLY A 135 10.96 4.29 -0.15
C GLY A 135 11.77 4.08 1.14
N ARG A 136 11.94 5.14 1.94
CA ARG A 136 12.63 5.07 3.23
C ARG A 136 11.94 4.14 4.24
N TYR A 137 10.61 4.07 4.21
CA TYR A 137 9.86 3.11 5.04
C TYR A 137 10.29 1.66 4.74
N ASN A 138 10.48 1.30 3.47
CA ASN A 138 10.89 -0.04 3.09
C ASN A 138 12.38 -0.32 3.37
N THR A 139 13.26 0.68 3.22
CA THR A 139 14.72 0.47 3.19
C THR A 139 15.45 0.89 4.45
N GLU A 140 14.96 1.87 5.19
CA GLU A 140 15.68 2.51 6.32
C GLU A 140 14.97 2.29 7.66
N ARG A 141 13.64 2.12 7.64
CA ARG A 141 12.85 2.08 8.87
C ARG A 141 12.91 0.71 9.54
N ARG A 142 13.62 0.62 10.67
CA ARG A 142 13.68 -0.59 11.50
C ARG A 142 12.37 -0.84 12.23
N SER A 143 12.01 -2.11 12.39
CA SER A 143 10.81 -2.56 13.09
C SER A 143 11.17 -3.62 14.12
N ASP A 144 10.73 -3.43 15.37
CA ASP A 144 10.90 -4.44 16.42
C ASP A 144 10.17 -5.74 16.07
N ALA A 145 9.03 -5.64 15.37
CA ALA A 145 8.28 -6.79 14.86
C ALA A 145 9.07 -7.60 13.80
N LEU A 146 10.10 -7.01 13.18
CA LEU A 146 11.01 -7.67 12.24
C LEU A 146 12.37 -7.99 12.89
N GLY A 147 12.45 -7.96 14.22
CA GLY A 147 13.69 -8.20 14.97
C GLY A 147 14.72 -7.09 14.76
N GLY A 148 14.27 -5.84 14.68
CA GLY A 148 15.12 -4.67 14.48
C GLY A 148 15.60 -4.48 13.03
N ARG A 149 15.02 -5.19 12.07
CA ARG A 149 15.32 -5.08 10.63
C ARG A 149 14.35 -4.16 9.91
N THR A 150 14.76 -3.65 8.76
CA THR A 150 13.85 -3.01 7.79
C THR A 150 13.09 -4.06 6.98
N PRO A 151 11.95 -3.71 6.34
CA PRO A 151 11.27 -4.63 5.44
C PRO A 151 12.18 -5.25 4.37
N ALA A 152 13.05 -4.43 3.76
CA ALA A 152 14.01 -4.89 2.76
C ALA A 152 15.07 -5.83 3.36
N GLU A 153 15.64 -5.50 4.52
CA GLU A 153 16.60 -6.37 5.22
C GLU A 153 15.98 -7.71 5.62
N PHE A 154 14.72 -7.70 6.08
CA PHE A 154 14.00 -8.91 6.48
C PHE A 154 13.74 -9.82 5.27
N ARG A 155 13.33 -9.24 4.14
CA ARG A 155 13.13 -9.99 2.88
C ARG A 155 14.43 -10.59 2.35
N ALA A 156 15.51 -9.80 2.35
CA ALA A 156 16.84 -10.25 1.92
C ALA A 156 17.37 -11.41 2.79
N ALA A 157 17.17 -11.33 4.11
CA ALA A 157 17.58 -12.39 5.05
C ALA A 157 16.87 -13.73 4.81
N LEU A 158 15.72 -13.73 4.13
CA LEU A 158 14.94 -14.92 3.80
C LEU A 158 15.23 -15.47 2.40
N GLY A 159 16.20 -14.89 1.67
CA GLY A 159 16.57 -15.32 0.31
C GLY A 159 15.49 -15.05 -0.73
N ARG A 160 14.57 -14.11 -0.48
CA ARG A 160 13.58 -13.64 -1.45
C ARG A 160 14.08 -12.35 -2.09
N ALA A 161 14.02 -12.26 -3.42
CA ALA A 161 14.40 -11.04 -4.13
C ALA A 161 13.48 -9.87 -3.73
N ALA A 162 14.07 -8.67 -3.61
CA ALA A 162 13.42 -7.45 -3.16
C ALA A 162 12.31 -6.99 -4.10
#